data_AF-A0AA42YG94-F1
#
_entry.id   AF-A0AA42YG94-F1
#
_cell.length_a   1.000
_cell.length_b   1.000
_cell.length_c   1.000
_cell.angle_alpha   90.00
_cell.angle_beta   90.00
_cell.angle_gamma   90.00
#
_symmetry.space_group_name_H-M   'P 1'
#
loop_
_entity.id
_entity.type
_entity.pdbx_description
1 polymer ?
#
loop_
_entity_poly.entity_id
_entity_poly.type
_entity_poly.pdbx_seq_one_letter_code
_entity_poly.pdbx_strand_id
1 'polypeptide(L)'
;MSQTRRNPRARNATPSIGAGLAAAILVLGACSGEVGERPAGTPAAKAAAAPLSWTHFDVPEPPAMTAELAAAGRQVFAENCASCHGDSGAADGVCAAFLAPQPRDFTTGVYRFKTTPGAEMPTDEDLFRTVSLGIHSTGMPPWQYLLSVEDRWALVAHLKTLSDRFETLGAGTPVDLGSEPASVSDEMIARGREIYVKAQCGKCHGEEGYGDGPSALTLVDAFGNSIPPRNYHKAADFKRGHTLRDIALTIHTGNNGTPMPAFDEALGEEEVWDLAAYVYSLDEPRFAGGGTPAAAVLGSELGEPDVIVQLTERHWKFIPAEIRVREGQVVRIDFQPTDNGLGVGHGFAVDGYDKAVFMNGVLVQRPKSVTFLADKAGTFTFYCATQCSTGPLHP
;
A
#
# COMPACT_ATOMS: atom_id res chain seq x y z
N MET A 1 47.38 53.15 5.01
CA MET A 1 48.86 53.06 5.07
C MET A 1 49.19 51.89 5.98
N SER A 2 49.24 50.65 5.47
CA SER A 2 50.43 49.95 4.97
C SER A 2 51.60 49.95 5.96
N GLN A 3 51.94 48.79 6.54
CA GLN A 3 53.08 48.01 6.04
C GLN A 3 53.30 46.69 6.82
N THR A 4 53.26 45.62 6.04
CA THR A 4 53.95 44.33 6.19
C THR A 4 55.44 44.44 6.56
N ARG A 5 55.98 43.46 7.30
CA ARG A 5 57.37 42.99 7.09
C ARG A 5 57.53 41.48 7.22
N ARG A 6 58.25 40.93 6.23
CA ARG A 6 58.67 39.54 6.04
C ARG A 6 60.02 39.25 6.75
N ASN A 7 60.15 37.99 7.18
CA ASN A 7 61.29 37.05 7.27
C ASN A 7 62.69 37.48 6.75
N PRO A 8 63.79 36.88 7.27
CA PRO A 8 64.55 35.94 6.41
C PRO A 8 65.22 34.71 7.08
N ARG A 9 65.53 33.74 6.20
CA ARG A 9 66.26 32.46 6.37
C ARG A 9 67.79 32.58 6.46
N ALA A 10 68.45 31.55 7.01
CA ALA A 10 69.72 30.94 6.54
C ALA A 10 69.85 29.51 7.14
N ARG A 11 69.93 28.38 6.41
CA ARG A 11 71.01 27.74 5.60
C ARG A 11 72.30 27.49 6.40
N ASN A 12 73.07 26.41 6.35
CA ASN A 12 73.10 25.05 5.75
C ASN A 12 74.42 24.41 6.26
N ALA A 13 74.53 23.07 6.44
CA ALA A 13 75.65 22.22 5.95
C ALA A 13 75.68 20.79 6.55
N THR A 14 75.64 19.80 5.64
CA THR A 14 76.02 18.35 5.68
C THR A 14 77.55 18.14 5.71
N PRO A 15 78.17 16.93 5.94
CA PRO A 15 77.91 15.59 5.33
C PRO A 15 78.05 14.41 6.34
N SER A 16 77.96 13.09 6.07
CA SER A 16 78.28 12.25 4.89
C SER A 16 77.59 10.86 4.91
N ILE A 17 77.08 10.47 3.73
CA ILE A 17 77.16 9.20 2.96
C ILE A 17 77.54 7.89 3.68
N GLY A 18 76.61 6.92 3.64
CA GLY A 18 76.86 5.48 3.68
C GLY A 18 75.91 4.77 2.70
N ALA A 19 76.48 4.08 1.71
CA ALA A 19 75.81 3.47 0.56
C ALA A 19 75.11 2.15 0.91
N GLY A 20 73.90 1.94 0.38
CA GLY A 20 73.17 0.67 0.42
C GLY A 20 72.19 0.59 -0.75
N LEU A 21 72.68 0.09 -1.89
CA LEU A 21 71.93 -0.11 -3.12
C LEU A 21 71.14 -1.43 -3.01
N ALA A 22 69.81 -1.40 -3.04
CA ALA A 22 68.98 -2.58 -3.25
C ALA A 22 67.96 -2.28 -4.35
N ALA A 23 68.18 -2.89 -5.51
CA ALA A 23 67.34 -2.81 -6.69
C ALA A 23 66.00 -3.51 -6.44
N ALA A 24 64.90 -2.82 -6.72
CA ALA A 24 63.57 -3.41 -6.80
C ALA A 24 63.44 -4.18 -8.12
N ILE A 25 63.41 -5.52 -8.04
CA ILE A 25 63.02 -6.40 -9.14
C ILE A 25 61.51 -6.63 -9.02
N LEU A 26 60.74 -6.07 -9.95
CA LEU A 26 59.34 -6.44 -10.17
C LEU A 26 59.30 -7.83 -10.83
N VAL A 27 58.98 -8.87 -10.04
CA VAL A 27 58.62 -10.19 -10.57
C VAL A 27 57.11 -10.20 -10.79
N LEU A 28 56.69 -10.06 -12.05
CA LEU A 28 55.33 -10.40 -12.49
C LEU A 28 55.20 -11.93 -12.44
N GLY A 29 54.76 -12.46 -11.30
CA GLY A 29 54.39 -13.86 -11.14
C GLY A 29 53.08 -14.14 -11.88
N ALA A 30 53.18 -14.89 -12.98
CA ALA A 30 52.03 -15.49 -13.63
C ALA A 30 51.42 -16.57 -12.72
N CYS A 31 50.25 -16.29 -12.14
CA CYS A 31 49.41 -17.32 -11.51
C CYS A 31 48.59 -18.01 -12.60
N SER A 32 49.15 -19.06 -13.19
CA SER A 32 48.38 -20.07 -13.91
C SER A 32 47.70 -20.97 -12.86
N GLY A 33 46.50 -20.58 -12.43
CA GLY A 33 45.59 -21.43 -11.67
C GLY A 33 44.58 -22.06 -12.62
N GLU A 34 44.53 -23.40 -12.64
CA GLU A 34 43.61 -24.19 -13.44
C GLU A 34 42.15 -23.81 -13.14
N VAL A 35 41.38 -23.50 -14.19
CA VAL A 35 39.94 -23.25 -14.10
C VAL A 35 39.25 -24.60 -13.88
N GLY A 36 39.03 -24.95 -12.61
CA GLY A 36 38.16 -26.07 -12.26
C GLY A 36 36.69 -25.69 -12.50
N GLU A 37 36.04 -26.39 -13.42
CA GLU A 37 34.60 -26.31 -13.67
C GLU A 37 33.83 -26.50 -12.35
N ARG A 38 33.17 -25.45 -11.85
CA ARG A 38 32.19 -25.60 -10.77
C ARG A 38 30.96 -26.30 -11.34
N PRO A 39 30.48 -27.42 -10.76
CA PRO A 39 29.25 -28.03 -11.22
C PRO A 39 28.11 -27.01 -11.06
N ALA A 40 27.32 -26.87 -12.12
CA ALA A 40 26.12 -26.04 -12.14
C ALA A 40 25.08 -26.61 -11.17
N GLY A 41 25.23 -26.29 -9.89
CA GLY A 41 24.17 -26.45 -8.91
C GLY A 41 23.07 -25.46 -9.24
N THR A 42 21.85 -25.96 -9.41
CA THR A 42 20.63 -25.16 -9.47
C THR A 42 20.68 -24.16 -8.30
N PRO A 43 20.51 -22.84 -8.53
CA PRO A 43 20.47 -21.90 -7.42
C PRO A 43 19.33 -22.33 -6.50
N ALA A 44 19.66 -22.66 -5.25
CA ALA A 44 18.68 -22.90 -4.21
C ALA A 44 17.73 -21.69 -4.22
N ALA A 45 16.43 -21.95 -4.37
CA ALA A 45 15.41 -20.93 -4.27
C ALA A 45 15.70 -20.13 -3.00
N LYS A 46 15.99 -18.84 -3.16
CA LYS A 46 16.16 -17.91 -2.04
C LYS A 46 14.86 -18.05 -1.24
N ALA A 47 14.95 -18.62 -0.04
CA ALA A 47 13.79 -18.73 0.84
C ALA A 47 13.11 -17.36 0.85
N ALA A 48 11.85 -17.30 0.41
CA ALA A 48 11.10 -16.05 0.44
C ALA A 48 11.21 -15.52 1.86
N ALA A 49 11.69 -14.28 2.02
CA ALA A 49 11.71 -13.64 3.32
C ALA A 49 10.28 -13.72 3.87
N ALA A 50 10.13 -14.19 5.11
CA ALA A 50 8.82 -14.25 5.74
C ALA A 50 8.13 -12.88 5.59
N PRO A 51 6.82 -12.85 5.24
CA PRO A 51 6.12 -11.60 5.02
C PRO A 51 6.22 -10.73 6.28
N LEU A 52 6.44 -9.43 6.07
CA LEU A 52 6.40 -8.44 7.13
C LEU A 52 5.05 -8.53 7.83
N SER A 53 5.05 -8.88 9.11
CA SER A 53 3.84 -9.00 9.90
C SER A 53 3.85 -8.08 11.10
N TRP A 54 2.78 -7.30 11.24
CA TRP A 54 2.58 -6.48 12.42
C TRP A 54 1.92 -7.29 13.53
N THR A 55 0.92 -8.13 13.21
CA THR A 55 0.23 -8.97 14.21
C THR A 55 1.09 -10.06 14.82
N HIS A 56 2.08 -10.60 14.08
CA HIS A 56 2.97 -11.65 14.59
C HIS A 56 4.24 -11.10 15.25
N PHE A 57 4.36 -9.78 15.38
CA PHE A 57 5.48 -9.19 16.10
C PHE A 57 5.42 -9.55 17.59
N ASP A 58 6.51 -10.10 18.11
CA ASP A 58 6.66 -10.45 19.51
C ASP A 58 6.75 -9.17 20.35
N VAL A 59 5.79 -8.99 21.25
CA VAL A 59 5.70 -7.83 22.13
C VAL A 59 6.15 -8.26 23.52
N PRO A 60 7.28 -7.73 24.03
CA PRO A 60 7.72 -8.00 25.40
C PRO A 60 6.66 -7.56 26.41
N GLU A 61 6.65 -8.15 27.60
CA GLU A 61 5.69 -7.76 28.65
C GLU A 61 5.75 -6.24 28.94
N PRO A 62 4.62 -5.52 28.98
CA PRO A 62 4.60 -4.10 29.26
C PRO A 62 5.02 -3.81 30.72
N PRO A 63 5.87 -2.81 30.95
CA PRO A 63 6.10 -2.30 32.30
C PRO A 63 4.88 -1.55 32.83
N ALA A 64 4.88 -1.19 34.12
CA ALA A 64 3.88 -0.29 34.66
C ALA A 64 3.97 1.09 33.97
N MET A 65 2.84 1.60 33.45
CA MET A 65 2.74 2.90 32.77
C MET A 65 2.74 4.05 33.79
N THR A 66 3.90 4.32 34.40
CA THR A 66 4.06 5.36 35.42
C THR A 66 4.39 6.74 34.83
N ALA A 67 4.25 7.78 35.64
CA ALA A 67 4.62 9.15 35.26
C ALA A 67 6.14 9.27 34.97
N GLU A 68 6.98 8.54 35.71
CA GLU A 68 8.43 8.49 35.50
C GLU A 68 8.77 7.86 34.15
N LEU A 69 8.08 6.77 33.78
CA LEU A 69 8.26 6.12 32.48
C LEU A 69 7.83 7.05 31.34
N ALA A 70 6.69 7.73 31.49
CA ALA A 70 6.24 8.73 30.52
C ALA A 70 7.20 9.93 30.42
N ALA A 71 7.84 10.34 31.51
CA ALA A 71 8.85 11.40 31.50
C ALA A 71 10.13 10.97 30.76
N ALA A 72 10.59 9.72 30.94
CA ALA A 72 11.68 9.16 30.16
C ALA A 72 11.31 9.09 28.66
N GLY A 73 10.09 8.65 28.36
CA GLY A 73 9.56 8.59 26.99
C GLY A 73 9.49 9.95 26.31
N ARG A 74 9.17 11.01 27.05
CA ARG A 74 9.19 12.39 26.54
C ARG A 74 10.57 12.80 26.04
N GLN A 75 11.64 12.40 26.73
CA GLN A 75 13.01 12.68 26.29
C GLN A 75 13.31 11.94 24.97
N VAL A 76 13.01 10.64 24.92
CA VAL A 76 13.20 9.83 23.69
C VAL A 76 12.40 10.43 22.53
N PHE A 77 11.17 10.85 22.77
CA PHE A 77 10.30 11.47 21.77
C PHE A 77 10.87 12.80 21.24
N ALA A 78 11.37 13.66 22.11
CA ALA A 78 11.99 14.93 21.71
C ALA A 78 13.21 14.71 20.81
N GLU A 79 14.03 13.70 21.11
CA GLU A 79 15.25 13.39 20.35
C GLU A 79 14.98 12.71 18.99
N ASN A 80 13.92 11.89 18.91
CA ASN A 80 13.72 10.96 17.79
C ASN A 80 12.45 11.19 16.97
N CYS A 81 11.40 11.79 17.55
CA CYS A 81 10.06 11.82 16.97
C CYS A 81 9.56 13.24 16.69
N ALA A 82 9.94 14.23 17.51
CA ALA A 82 9.40 15.59 17.47
C ALA A 82 9.68 16.35 16.15
N SER A 83 10.77 16.02 15.45
CA SER A 83 11.06 16.64 14.15
C SER A 83 9.96 16.39 13.10
N CYS A 84 9.27 15.24 13.20
CA CYS A 84 8.13 14.89 12.36
C CYS A 84 6.79 15.13 13.07
N HIS A 85 6.64 14.68 14.31
CA HIS A 85 5.36 14.71 15.03
C HIS A 85 5.11 16.00 15.82
N GLY A 86 6.08 16.91 15.91
CA GLY A 86 6.02 18.13 16.72
C GLY A 86 6.27 17.88 18.20
N ASP A 87 6.75 18.88 18.94
CA ASP A 87 7.08 18.76 20.38
C ASP A 87 5.86 18.38 21.24
N SER A 88 4.67 18.78 20.80
CA SER A 88 3.39 18.48 21.46
C SER A 88 2.71 17.21 20.91
N GLY A 89 3.27 16.60 19.85
CA GLY A 89 2.65 15.49 19.13
C GLY A 89 1.53 15.89 18.16
N ALA A 90 1.37 17.17 17.83
CA ALA A 90 0.31 17.70 16.98
C ALA A 90 0.55 17.57 15.45
N ALA A 91 1.51 16.73 15.04
CA ALA A 91 1.96 16.58 13.65
C ALA A 91 2.43 17.88 12.98
N ASP A 92 2.94 18.82 13.76
CA ASP A 92 3.41 20.15 13.33
C ASP A 92 4.94 20.28 13.37
N GLY A 93 5.65 19.14 13.37
CA GLY A 93 7.12 19.11 13.31
C GLY A 93 7.66 19.74 12.04
N VAL A 94 8.90 20.24 12.09
CA VAL A 94 9.56 20.92 10.95
C VAL A 94 9.63 20.06 9.67
N CYS A 95 9.63 18.73 9.81
CA CYS A 95 9.62 17.80 8.69
C CYS A 95 8.21 17.47 8.19
N ALA A 96 7.15 17.72 8.97
CA ALA A 96 5.78 17.28 8.66
C ALA A 96 5.32 17.74 7.28
N ALA A 97 5.52 19.01 6.94
CA ALA A 97 5.15 19.60 5.65
C ALA A 97 5.81 18.94 4.43
N PHE A 98 6.88 18.17 4.62
CA PHE A 98 7.62 17.50 3.53
C PHE A 98 7.32 15.99 3.43
N LEU A 99 6.44 15.46 4.29
CA LEU A 99 6.12 14.04 4.33
C LEU A 99 4.74 13.76 3.73
N ALA A 100 4.69 12.75 2.87
CA ALA A 100 3.45 12.19 2.33
C ALA A 100 3.49 10.66 2.52
N PRO A 101 2.62 10.07 3.37
CA PRO A 101 1.58 10.72 4.16
C PRO A 101 2.14 11.62 5.29
N GLN A 102 1.32 12.57 5.75
CA GLN A 102 1.62 13.39 6.93
C GLN A 102 1.82 12.51 8.18
N PRO A 103 2.66 12.96 9.14
CA PRO A 103 2.78 12.33 10.45
C PRO A 103 1.44 12.28 11.20
N ARG A 104 1.34 11.38 12.18
CA ARG A 104 0.16 11.27 13.03
C ARG A 104 0.12 12.42 14.03
N ASP A 105 -1.01 13.12 14.09
CA ASP A 105 -1.38 13.97 15.21
C ASP A 105 -1.91 13.11 16.35
N PHE A 106 -1.10 12.96 17.40
CA PHE A 106 -1.41 12.15 18.57
C PHE A 106 -2.40 12.84 19.51
N THR A 107 -2.55 14.17 19.44
CA THR A 107 -3.45 14.93 20.33
C THR A 107 -4.92 14.59 20.11
N THR A 108 -5.24 14.17 18.88
CA THR A 108 -6.58 13.74 18.48
C THR A 108 -7.00 12.40 19.08
N GLY A 109 -6.03 11.58 19.53
CA GLY A 109 -6.25 10.19 19.95
C GLY A 109 -6.83 9.28 18.84
N VAL A 110 -6.67 9.64 17.57
CA VAL A 110 -7.16 8.85 16.43
C VAL A 110 -6.04 8.01 15.82
N TYR A 111 -6.05 6.70 16.08
CA TYR A 111 -5.02 5.75 15.61
C TYR A 111 -5.54 4.86 14.48
N ARG A 112 -4.73 4.71 13.42
CA ARG A 112 -5.05 3.89 12.23
C ARG A 112 -4.75 2.40 12.41
N PHE A 113 -3.67 2.07 13.11
CA PHE A 113 -3.15 0.71 13.22
C PHE A 113 -3.36 0.20 14.64
N LYS A 114 -4.44 -0.55 14.84
CA LYS A 114 -4.87 -1.04 16.15
C LYS A 114 -5.67 -2.32 16.03
N THR A 115 -5.62 -3.15 17.05
CA THR A 115 -6.41 -4.39 17.14
C THR A 115 -7.83 -4.13 17.64
N THR A 116 -8.14 -2.94 18.14
CA THR A 116 -9.44 -2.58 18.71
C THR A 116 -10.40 -2.02 17.65
N PRO A 117 -11.73 -2.23 17.76
CA PRO A 117 -12.70 -1.81 16.75
C PRO A 117 -12.95 -0.29 16.76
N GLY A 118 -13.49 0.22 15.65
CA GLY A 118 -14.06 1.57 15.55
C GLY A 118 -13.26 2.67 16.25
N ALA A 119 -13.93 3.52 17.03
CA ALA A 119 -13.31 4.67 17.72
C ALA A 119 -12.62 4.33 19.06
N GLU A 120 -12.54 3.05 19.44
CA GLU A 120 -11.85 2.63 20.67
C GLU A 120 -10.36 2.93 20.61
N MET A 121 -9.73 3.14 21.77
CA MET A 121 -8.30 3.43 21.84
C MET A 121 -7.48 2.18 21.50
N PRO A 122 -6.27 2.34 20.94
CA PRO A 122 -5.34 1.23 20.75
C PRO A 122 -4.91 0.64 22.09
N THR A 123 -4.48 -0.63 22.09
CA THR A 123 -3.79 -1.19 23.26
C THR A 123 -2.34 -0.70 23.34
N ASP A 124 -1.69 -0.94 24.47
CA ASP A 124 -0.28 -0.59 24.66
C ASP A 124 0.61 -1.39 23.69
N GLU A 125 0.25 -2.64 23.41
CA GLU A 125 0.91 -3.52 22.44
C GLU A 125 0.73 -3.03 21.00
N ASP A 126 -0.44 -2.47 20.64
CA ASP A 126 -0.65 -1.88 19.31
C ASP A 126 0.29 -0.70 19.06
N LEU A 127 0.43 0.18 20.06
CA LEU A 127 1.37 1.29 20.02
C LEU A 127 2.81 0.79 19.95
N PHE A 128 3.15 -0.20 20.77
CA PHE A 128 4.49 -0.79 20.81
C PHE A 128 4.87 -1.42 19.47
N ARG A 129 3.99 -2.22 18.86
CA ARG A 129 4.21 -2.81 17.52
C ARG A 129 4.48 -1.73 16.48
N THR A 130 3.66 -0.68 16.47
CA THR A 130 3.76 0.42 15.48
C THR A 130 5.06 1.21 15.65
N VAL A 131 5.48 1.51 16.89
CA VAL A 131 6.78 2.14 17.13
C VAL A 131 7.93 1.22 16.71
N SER A 132 7.85 -0.07 17.06
CA SER A 132 8.92 -1.04 16.80
C SER A 132 9.17 -1.27 15.32
N LEU A 133 8.09 -1.48 14.56
CA LEU A 133 8.15 -1.81 13.13
C LEU A 133 8.13 -0.59 12.23
N GLY A 134 7.78 0.59 12.77
CA GLY A 134 7.50 1.76 11.94
C GLY A 134 6.27 1.54 11.07
N ILE A 135 6.17 2.32 9.99
CA ILE A 135 5.06 2.22 9.04
C ILE A 135 5.64 2.18 7.63
N HIS A 136 5.46 1.04 6.95
CA HIS A 136 5.97 0.82 5.59
C HIS A 136 5.47 1.88 4.60
N SER A 137 6.32 2.21 3.63
CA SER A 137 6.07 3.26 2.61
C SER A 137 5.69 4.62 3.21
N THR A 138 6.28 4.98 4.37
CA THR A 138 6.16 6.30 5.01
C THR A 138 7.50 6.77 5.58
N GLY A 139 7.55 7.99 6.12
CA GLY A 139 8.72 8.52 6.83
C GLY A 139 8.94 7.96 8.24
N MET A 140 8.10 7.03 8.74
CA MET A 140 8.23 6.45 10.08
C MET A 140 9.07 5.15 10.04
N PRO A 141 10.36 5.19 10.46
CA PRO A 141 11.25 4.03 10.36
C PRO A 141 10.97 2.97 11.43
N PRO A 142 11.46 1.74 11.26
CA PRO A 142 11.43 0.71 12.30
C PRO A 142 12.41 1.05 13.44
N TRP A 143 11.89 1.48 14.59
CA TRP A 143 12.72 1.90 15.73
C TRP A 143 13.34 0.76 16.52
N GLN A 144 12.90 -0.49 16.32
CA GLN A 144 13.49 -1.65 17.00
C GLN A 144 14.99 -1.84 16.74
N TYR A 145 15.54 -1.25 15.68
CA TYR A 145 16.96 -1.31 15.34
C TYR A 145 17.79 -0.17 15.95
N LEU A 146 17.13 0.84 16.50
CA LEU A 146 17.76 2.07 17.00
C LEU A 146 17.49 2.32 18.49
N LEU A 147 16.34 1.86 18.99
CA LEU A 147 15.88 2.06 20.36
C LEU A 147 15.77 0.73 21.11
N SER A 148 16.08 0.78 22.39
CA SER A 148 15.92 -0.35 23.30
C SER A 148 14.43 -0.76 23.45
N VAL A 149 14.16 -1.90 24.07
CA VAL A 149 12.78 -2.30 24.41
C VAL A 149 12.21 -1.31 25.43
N GLU A 150 13.03 -0.91 26.39
CA GLU A 150 12.71 0.01 27.47
C GLU A 150 12.35 1.40 26.94
N ASP A 151 13.13 1.94 26.00
CA ASP A 151 12.85 3.24 25.36
C ASP A 151 11.56 3.20 24.55
N ARG A 152 11.28 2.08 23.86
CA ARG A 152 10.04 1.91 23.11
C ARG A 152 8.83 1.83 24.04
N TRP A 153 8.94 1.17 25.19
CA TRP A 153 7.89 1.19 26.21
C TRP A 153 7.72 2.57 26.86
N ALA A 154 8.83 3.29 27.08
CA ALA A 154 8.80 4.66 27.57
C ALA A 154 8.06 5.58 26.57
N LEU A 155 8.33 5.43 25.27
CA LEU A 155 7.59 6.13 24.21
C LEU A 155 6.09 5.82 24.27
N VAL A 156 5.69 4.56 24.43
CA VAL A 156 4.26 4.19 24.58
C VAL A 156 3.62 4.92 25.77
N ALA A 157 4.28 4.90 26.93
CA ALA A 157 3.81 5.61 28.11
C ALA A 157 3.65 7.13 27.84
N HIS A 158 4.61 7.74 27.14
CA HIS A 158 4.53 9.15 26.78
C HIS A 158 3.43 9.46 25.77
N LEU A 159 3.27 8.66 24.71
CA LEU A 159 2.24 8.84 23.68
C LEU A 159 0.84 8.86 24.30
N LYS A 160 0.60 8.04 25.32
CA LYS A 160 -0.68 8.02 26.05
C LYS A 160 -0.98 9.32 26.79
N THR A 161 0.04 10.11 27.13
CA THR A 161 -0.13 11.43 27.77
C THR A 161 -0.48 12.55 26.78
N LEU A 162 -0.38 12.30 25.47
CA LEU A 162 -0.61 13.33 24.45
C LEU A 162 -2.11 13.55 24.13
N SER A 163 -2.99 12.65 24.59
CA SER A 163 -4.43 12.77 24.44
C SER A 163 -5.15 12.32 25.71
N ASP A 164 -6.07 13.15 26.20
CA ASP A 164 -6.94 12.84 27.34
C ASP A 164 -7.83 11.61 27.09
N ARG A 165 -8.04 11.24 25.82
CA ARG A 165 -8.83 10.07 25.42
C ARG A 165 -8.33 8.77 26.04
N PHE A 166 -7.02 8.60 26.26
CA PHE A 166 -6.50 7.40 26.93
C PHE A 166 -6.96 7.28 28.39
N GLU A 167 -7.08 8.41 29.11
CA GLU A 167 -7.60 8.42 30.48
C GLU A 167 -9.13 8.24 30.51
N THR A 168 -9.84 8.89 29.59
CA THR A 168 -11.32 8.90 29.59
C THR A 168 -11.95 7.62 29.05
N LEU A 169 -11.33 6.96 28.06
CA LEU A 169 -11.88 5.78 27.39
C LEU A 169 -11.20 4.48 27.83
N GLY A 170 -9.97 4.55 28.34
CA GLY A 170 -9.13 3.38 28.52
C GLY A 170 -8.74 2.72 27.19
N ALA A 171 -8.00 1.62 27.26
CA ALA A 171 -7.69 0.80 26.09
C ALA A 171 -8.95 0.05 25.62
N GLY A 172 -9.12 -0.08 24.31
CA GLY A 172 -10.18 -0.90 23.73
C GLY A 172 -9.91 -2.40 23.88
N THR A 173 -10.88 -3.21 23.49
CA THR A 173 -10.74 -4.68 23.47
C THR A 173 -10.30 -5.13 22.07
N PRO A 174 -9.21 -5.92 21.94
CA PRO A 174 -8.82 -6.49 20.66
C PRO A 174 -9.97 -7.29 20.03
N VAL A 175 -10.17 -7.12 18.72
CA VAL A 175 -11.18 -7.88 17.97
C VAL A 175 -10.79 -9.35 17.90
N ASP A 176 -11.79 -10.21 18.01
CA ASP A 176 -11.65 -11.63 17.71
C ASP A 176 -11.98 -11.85 16.23
N LEU A 177 -10.94 -12.12 15.42
CA LEU A 177 -11.10 -12.53 14.02
C LEU A 177 -11.41 -14.03 13.89
N GLY A 178 -11.55 -14.72 15.02
CA GLY A 178 -11.67 -16.16 15.13
C GLY A 178 -10.49 -16.91 14.51
N SER A 179 -10.77 -18.08 13.92
CA SER A 179 -9.72 -19.01 13.51
C SER A 179 -9.12 -18.62 12.17
N GLU A 180 -7.84 -18.24 12.18
CA GLU A 180 -7.09 -17.97 10.94
C GLU A 180 -6.98 -19.25 10.08
N PRO A 181 -7.36 -19.19 8.79
CA PRO A 181 -7.21 -20.31 7.88
C PRO A 181 -5.75 -20.77 7.73
N ALA A 182 -5.52 -22.08 7.75
CA ALA A 182 -4.17 -22.64 7.64
C ALA A 182 -3.48 -22.34 6.29
N SER A 183 -4.27 -22.10 5.24
CA SER A 183 -3.79 -21.74 3.90
C SER A 183 -4.89 -21.04 3.12
N VAL A 184 -4.48 -20.16 2.19
CA VAL A 184 -5.38 -19.55 1.21
C VAL A 184 -5.74 -20.58 0.11
N SER A 185 -7.03 -20.81 -0.11
CA SER A 185 -7.53 -21.67 -1.21
C SER A 185 -8.13 -20.86 -2.36
N ASP A 186 -8.25 -21.46 -3.54
CA ASP A 186 -8.85 -20.82 -4.71
C ASP A 186 -10.33 -20.48 -4.49
N GLU A 187 -11.05 -21.31 -3.72
CA GLU A 187 -12.44 -21.05 -3.33
C GLU A 187 -12.57 -19.82 -2.42
N MET A 188 -11.65 -19.64 -1.47
CA MET A 188 -11.62 -18.44 -0.63
C MET A 188 -11.37 -17.19 -1.46
N ILE A 189 -10.42 -17.25 -2.41
CA ILE A 189 -10.13 -16.16 -3.34
C ILE A 189 -11.37 -15.83 -4.19
N ALA A 190 -12.08 -16.84 -4.69
CA ALA A 190 -13.29 -16.65 -5.50
C ALA A 190 -14.40 -15.95 -4.69
N ARG A 191 -14.71 -16.42 -3.48
CA ARG A 191 -15.69 -15.78 -2.59
C ARG A 191 -15.27 -14.37 -2.19
N GLY A 192 -13.99 -14.18 -1.87
CA GLY A 192 -13.42 -12.88 -1.55
C GLY A 192 -13.55 -11.87 -2.68
N ARG A 193 -13.38 -12.33 -3.93
CA ARG A 193 -13.59 -11.49 -5.12
C ARG A 193 -15.04 -11.04 -5.26
N GLU A 194 -16.00 -11.93 -5.01
CA GLU A 194 -17.43 -11.58 -5.01
C GLU A 194 -17.74 -10.52 -3.96
N ILE A 195 -17.17 -10.68 -2.76
CA ILE A 195 -17.30 -9.69 -1.68
C ILE A 195 -16.67 -8.35 -2.09
N TYR A 196 -15.47 -8.36 -2.68
CA TYR A 196 -14.78 -7.14 -3.14
C TYR A 196 -15.63 -6.32 -4.11
N VAL A 197 -16.29 -6.99 -5.06
CA VAL A 197 -17.21 -6.36 -6.02
C VAL A 197 -18.47 -5.86 -5.32
N LYS A 198 -19.12 -6.70 -4.50
CA LYS A 198 -20.36 -6.37 -3.80
C LYS A 198 -20.20 -5.21 -2.81
N ALA A 199 -19.10 -5.18 -2.07
CA ALA A 199 -18.72 -4.10 -1.17
C ALA A 199 -18.18 -2.86 -1.90
N GLN A 200 -18.07 -2.92 -3.24
CA GLN A 200 -17.62 -1.83 -4.10
C GLN A 200 -16.21 -1.32 -3.77
N CYS A 201 -15.33 -2.21 -3.29
CA CYS A 201 -13.96 -1.89 -2.94
C CYS A 201 -13.20 -1.25 -4.12
N GLY A 202 -13.54 -1.67 -5.35
CA GLY A 202 -12.99 -1.16 -6.61
C GLY A 202 -13.21 0.34 -6.86
N LYS A 203 -14.22 0.98 -6.23
CA LYS A 203 -14.45 2.43 -6.34
C LYS A 203 -13.25 3.26 -5.86
N CYS A 204 -12.54 2.75 -4.86
CA CYS A 204 -11.35 3.36 -4.30
C CYS A 204 -10.10 2.60 -4.77
N HIS A 205 -10.08 1.29 -4.57
CA HIS A 205 -8.89 0.47 -4.78
C HIS A 205 -8.67 0.02 -6.23
N GLY A 206 -9.61 0.29 -7.15
CA GLY A 206 -9.58 -0.22 -8.52
C GLY A 206 -10.08 -1.66 -8.62
N GLU A 207 -10.64 -2.05 -9.76
CA GLU A 207 -11.21 -3.41 -9.95
C GLU A 207 -10.14 -4.50 -9.80
N GLU A 208 -8.90 -4.20 -10.16
CA GLU A 208 -7.76 -5.12 -10.06
C GLU A 208 -6.87 -4.81 -8.85
N GLY A 209 -7.25 -3.85 -7.99
CA GLY A 209 -6.51 -3.54 -6.75
C GLY A 209 -5.26 -2.68 -6.92
N TYR A 210 -5.09 -1.96 -8.03
CA TYR A 210 -3.92 -1.09 -8.26
C TYR A 210 -3.94 0.24 -7.49
N GLY A 211 -5.03 0.55 -6.79
CA GLY A 211 -5.24 1.85 -6.14
C GLY A 211 -5.65 2.95 -7.13
N ASP A 212 -6.22 2.58 -8.27
CA ASP A 212 -6.59 3.46 -9.39
C ASP A 212 -8.10 3.57 -9.60
N GLY A 213 -8.88 3.26 -8.56
CA GLY A 213 -10.34 3.43 -8.58
C GLY A 213 -10.75 4.87 -8.90
N PRO A 214 -11.96 5.09 -9.45
CA PRO A 214 -12.40 6.42 -9.89
C PRO A 214 -12.34 7.49 -8.78
N SER A 215 -12.46 7.08 -7.51
CA SER A 215 -12.39 8.00 -6.36
C SER A 215 -10.97 8.18 -5.83
N ALA A 216 -10.00 7.34 -6.21
CA ALA A 216 -8.68 7.23 -5.58
C ALA A 216 -7.96 8.57 -5.40
N LEU A 217 -7.98 9.42 -6.44
CA LEU A 217 -7.28 10.72 -6.43
C LEU A 217 -8.00 11.82 -5.63
N THR A 218 -9.27 11.60 -5.28
CA THR A 218 -10.10 12.57 -4.54
C THR A 218 -10.20 12.26 -3.05
N LEU A 219 -9.66 11.12 -2.60
CA LEU A 219 -9.71 10.71 -1.21
C LEU A 219 -8.79 11.56 -0.35
N VAL A 220 -9.36 12.11 0.71
CA VAL A 220 -8.66 12.86 1.75
C VAL A 220 -8.90 12.23 3.11
N ASP A 221 -7.93 12.35 4.01
CA ASP A 221 -8.11 11.96 5.40
C ASP A 221 -8.92 13.02 6.18
N ALA A 222 -9.20 12.75 7.46
CA ALA A 222 -9.99 13.64 8.31
C ALA A 222 -9.39 15.05 8.47
N PHE A 223 -8.14 15.26 8.06
CA PHE A 223 -7.41 16.52 8.14
C PHE A 223 -7.26 17.19 6.76
N GLY A 224 -7.90 16.64 5.72
CA GLY A 224 -7.86 17.17 4.36
C GLY A 224 -6.61 16.77 3.55
N ASN A 225 -5.76 15.88 4.07
CA ASN A 225 -4.58 15.43 3.35
C ASN A 225 -4.93 14.33 2.36
N SER A 226 -4.39 14.39 1.14
CA SER A 226 -4.59 13.35 0.13
C SER A 226 -4.10 11.98 0.63
N ILE A 227 -4.93 10.95 0.47
CA ILE A 227 -4.64 9.59 0.91
C ILE A 227 -5.07 8.57 -0.15
N PRO A 228 -4.38 8.51 -1.30
CA PRO A 228 -4.72 7.55 -2.33
C PRO A 228 -4.58 6.11 -1.80
N PRO A 229 -5.44 5.18 -2.24
CA PRO A 229 -5.33 3.80 -1.84
C PRO A 229 -4.04 3.17 -2.37
N ARG A 230 -3.52 2.19 -1.62
CA ARG A 230 -2.30 1.46 -2.00
C ARG A 230 -2.54 0.55 -3.20
N ASN A 231 -1.46 0.19 -3.88
CA ASN A 231 -1.45 -0.88 -4.86
C ASN A 231 -1.26 -2.23 -4.14
N TYR A 232 -2.22 -3.14 -4.28
CA TYR A 232 -2.19 -4.47 -3.66
C TYR A 232 -1.19 -5.43 -4.33
N HIS A 233 -0.71 -5.12 -5.53
CA HIS A 233 0.34 -5.89 -6.24
C HIS A 233 1.76 -5.65 -5.70
N LYS A 234 1.86 -5.03 -4.52
CA LYS A 234 3.10 -4.65 -3.87
C LYS A 234 2.97 -4.82 -2.37
N ALA A 235 3.37 -5.97 -1.83
CA ALA A 235 3.37 -6.26 -0.39
C ALA A 235 4.01 -5.14 0.44
N ALA A 236 5.07 -4.52 -0.08
CA ALA A 236 5.78 -3.42 0.58
C ALA A 236 4.89 -2.18 0.83
N ASP A 237 3.81 -1.99 0.08
CA ASP A 237 2.90 -0.84 0.26
C ASP A 237 1.85 -1.09 1.38
N PHE A 238 1.81 -2.28 1.96
CA PHE A 238 0.96 -2.59 3.10
C PHE A 238 1.54 -2.03 4.39
N LYS A 239 1.06 -0.84 4.76
CA LYS A 239 1.43 -0.09 5.98
C LYS A 239 1.42 -0.92 7.27
N ARG A 240 0.42 -1.80 7.46
CA ARG A 240 0.25 -2.67 8.64
C ARG A 240 0.87 -4.07 8.46
N GLY A 241 1.62 -4.32 7.38
CA GLY A 241 2.07 -5.68 7.04
C GLY A 241 1.14 -6.39 6.07
N HIS A 242 1.66 -7.47 5.48
CA HIS A 242 1.06 -8.17 4.33
C HIS A 242 0.64 -9.61 4.64
N THR A 243 0.54 -10.00 5.90
CA THR A 243 -0.01 -11.34 6.21
C THR A 243 -1.52 -11.38 6.04
N LEU A 244 -2.08 -12.57 5.85
CA LEU A 244 -3.53 -12.77 5.79
C LEU A 244 -4.22 -12.13 7.00
N ARG A 245 -3.67 -12.34 8.20
CA ARG A 245 -4.14 -11.71 9.45
C ARG A 245 -4.07 -10.19 9.44
N ASP A 246 -2.97 -9.60 8.98
CA ASP A 246 -2.81 -8.12 8.96
C ASP A 246 -3.84 -7.47 8.01
N ILE A 247 -4.12 -8.15 6.88
CA ILE A 247 -5.13 -7.72 5.89
C ILE A 247 -6.54 -7.87 6.48
N ALA A 248 -6.87 -9.04 7.04
CA ALA A 248 -8.15 -9.29 7.71
C ALA A 248 -8.41 -8.26 8.82
N LEU A 249 -7.41 -7.99 9.65
CA LEU A 249 -7.51 -7.00 10.71
C LEU A 249 -7.74 -5.58 10.17
N THR A 250 -7.12 -5.22 9.04
CA THR A 250 -7.35 -3.92 8.39
C THR A 250 -8.76 -3.80 7.83
N ILE A 251 -9.29 -4.86 7.23
CA ILE A 251 -10.68 -4.90 6.73
C ILE A 251 -11.65 -4.77 7.90
N HIS A 252 -11.42 -5.53 8.97
CA HIS A 252 -12.31 -5.57 10.12
C HIS A 252 -12.30 -4.28 10.93
N THR A 253 -11.12 -3.77 11.31
CA THR A 253 -10.98 -2.56 12.16
C THR A 253 -11.04 -1.24 11.40
N GLY A 254 -10.88 -1.28 10.07
CA GLY A 254 -10.75 -0.08 9.25
C GLY A 254 -9.47 0.71 9.52
N ASN A 255 -9.39 1.92 8.97
CA ASN A 255 -8.31 2.87 9.25
C ASN A 255 -8.89 4.21 9.70
N ASN A 256 -8.97 4.42 11.02
CA ASN A 256 -9.59 5.62 11.57
C ASN A 256 -8.99 6.93 11.05
N GLY A 257 -9.88 7.90 10.85
CA GLY A 257 -9.54 9.19 10.26
C GLY A 257 -9.18 9.10 8.78
N THR A 258 -9.53 8.02 8.09
CA THR A 258 -9.44 7.88 6.62
C THR A 258 -10.78 7.46 6.04
N PRO A 259 -10.97 7.54 4.71
CA PRO A 259 -12.17 7.02 4.06
C PRO A 259 -12.30 5.49 4.03
N MET A 260 -11.33 4.73 4.58
CA MET A 260 -11.41 3.27 4.68
C MET A 260 -12.13 2.88 6.00
N PRO A 261 -13.42 2.52 5.94
CA PRO A 261 -14.20 2.19 7.13
C PRO A 261 -13.84 0.82 7.69
N ALA A 262 -14.36 0.52 8.87
CA ALA A 262 -14.46 -0.84 9.38
C ALA A 262 -15.57 -1.59 8.63
N PHE A 263 -15.38 -2.88 8.40
CA PHE A 263 -16.37 -3.78 7.79
C PHE A 263 -16.86 -4.85 8.79
N ASP A 264 -16.60 -4.65 10.08
CA ASP A 264 -17.01 -5.49 11.21
C ASP A 264 -18.53 -5.71 11.30
N GLU A 265 -19.34 -4.70 10.97
CA GLU A 265 -20.81 -4.84 10.92
C GLU A 265 -21.32 -5.40 9.59
N ALA A 266 -20.52 -5.32 8.53
CA ALA A 266 -20.93 -5.63 7.16
C ALA A 266 -20.53 -7.04 6.71
N LEU A 267 -19.51 -7.63 7.32
CA LEU A 267 -18.94 -8.92 6.95
C LEU A 267 -18.88 -9.84 8.17
N GLY A 268 -19.31 -11.09 8.00
CA GLY A 268 -19.10 -12.16 8.98
C GLY A 268 -17.62 -12.59 9.06
N GLU A 269 -17.29 -13.40 10.08
CA GLU A 269 -15.93 -13.90 10.33
C GLU A 269 -15.32 -14.58 9.09
N GLU A 270 -16.04 -15.52 8.48
CA GLU A 270 -15.58 -16.24 7.28
C GLU A 270 -15.42 -15.29 6.07
N GLU A 271 -16.34 -14.33 5.91
CA GLU A 271 -16.31 -13.37 4.80
C GLU A 271 -15.10 -12.43 4.89
N VAL A 272 -14.67 -12.05 6.10
CA VAL A 272 -13.45 -11.24 6.30
C VAL A 272 -12.22 -12.01 5.85
N TRP A 273 -12.12 -13.30 6.17
CA TRP A 273 -11.01 -14.15 5.75
C TRP A 273 -10.99 -14.38 4.24
N ASP A 274 -12.16 -14.60 3.62
CA ASP A 274 -12.29 -14.73 2.17
C ASP A 274 -11.85 -13.44 1.45
N LEU A 275 -12.34 -12.29 1.89
CA LEU A 275 -11.93 -10.99 1.33
C LEU A 275 -10.44 -10.74 1.52
N ALA A 276 -9.89 -11.06 2.70
CA ALA A 276 -8.46 -10.94 2.97
C ALA A 276 -7.63 -11.87 2.06
N ALA A 277 -8.10 -13.09 1.81
CA ALA A 277 -7.47 -14.06 0.91
C ALA A 277 -7.45 -13.54 -0.54
N TYR A 278 -8.54 -12.93 -1.00
CA TYR A 278 -8.58 -12.29 -2.32
C TYR A 278 -7.56 -11.15 -2.41
N VAL A 279 -7.55 -10.21 -1.46
CA VAL A 279 -6.58 -9.09 -1.45
C VAL A 279 -5.14 -9.58 -1.38
N TYR A 280 -4.86 -10.57 -0.53
CA TYR A 280 -3.54 -11.20 -0.41
C TYR A 280 -3.08 -11.84 -1.74
N SER A 281 -4.01 -12.46 -2.49
CA SER A 281 -3.71 -13.09 -3.77
C SER A 281 -3.31 -12.11 -4.88
N LEU A 282 -3.58 -10.81 -4.72
CA LEU A 282 -3.24 -9.77 -5.70
C LEU A 282 -1.75 -9.41 -5.69
N ASP A 283 -1.01 -9.70 -4.62
CA ASP A 283 0.45 -9.47 -4.55
C ASP A 283 1.27 -10.52 -5.32
N GLU A 284 0.69 -11.69 -5.58
CA GLU A 284 1.37 -12.75 -6.29
C GLU A 284 1.63 -12.35 -7.75
N PRO A 285 2.85 -12.54 -8.28
CA PRO A 285 3.16 -12.43 -9.71
C PRO A 285 2.51 -13.56 -10.53
N ARG A 286 1.40 -14.16 -10.08
CA ARG A 286 0.50 -14.97 -10.91
C ARG A 286 0.01 -14.18 -12.14
N PHE A 287 0.17 -12.86 -12.15
CA PHE A 287 0.00 -11.99 -13.32
C PHE A 287 1.29 -11.54 -14.03
N ALA A 288 2.48 -11.90 -13.53
CA ALA A 288 3.78 -11.59 -14.14
C ALA A 288 4.53 -12.81 -14.72
N GLY A 289 3.98 -14.02 -14.58
CA GLY A 289 4.59 -15.24 -15.11
C GLY A 289 3.59 -16.33 -15.49
N GLY A 290 3.00 -16.24 -16.69
CA GLY A 290 2.66 -17.38 -17.56
C GLY A 290 1.86 -18.57 -16.99
N GLY A 291 1.06 -18.38 -15.95
CA GLY A 291 0.16 -19.41 -15.43
C GLY A 291 -1.17 -18.80 -15.04
N THR A 292 -2.17 -18.94 -15.90
CA THR A 292 -3.54 -18.43 -15.77
C THR A 292 -4.26 -18.89 -14.49
N PRO A 293 -4.66 -17.97 -13.59
CA PRO A 293 -5.78 -18.16 -12.69
C PRO A 293 -7.09 -17.76 -13.41
N ALA A 294 -8.16 -18.50 -13.16
CA ALA A 294 -9.43 -18.53 -13.89
C ALA A 294 -10.32 -17.26 -13.84
N ALA A 295 -9.76 -16.07 -13.61
CA ALA A 295 -10.52 -14.80 -13.56
C ALA A 295 -9.92 -13.66 -14.40
N ALA A 296 -8.85 -13.92 -15.16
CA ALA A 296 -8.26 -12.95 -16.09
C ALA A 296 -7.94 -13.59 -17.45
N VAL A 297 -8.95 -14.17 -18.10
CA VAL A 297 -8.91 -14.31 -19.57
C VAL A 297 -9.31 -12.94 -20.14
N LEU A 298 -8.49 -11.92 -19.85
CA LEU A 298 -8.68 -10.53 -20.30
C LEU A 298 -8.26 -10.44 -21.77
N GLY A 299 -9.15 -10.86 -22.67
CA GLY A 299 -9.16 -10.53 -24.09
C GLY A 299 -8.05 -11.08 -25.00
N SER A 300 -6.85 -11.37 -24.50
CA SER A 300 -5.73 -11.88 -25.31
C SER A 300 -5.74 -13.39 -25.48
N GLU A 301 -6.43 -14.12 -24.60
CA GLU A 301 -6.53 -15.59 -24.63
C GLU A 301 -7.81 -16.12 -25.27
N LEU A 302 -8.80 -15.24 -25.49
CA LEU A 302 -10.06 -15.61 -26.14
C LEU A 302 -9.87 -15.85 -27.65
N GLY A 303 -8.72 -15.51 -28.22
CA GLY A 303 -8.49 -15.55 -29.68
C GLY A 303 -9.02 -14.30 -30.38
N GLU A 304 -9.07 -14.34 -31.72
CA GLU A 304 -9.63 -13.22 -32.49
C GLU A 304 -11.13 -13.04 -32.18
N PRO A 305 -11.60 -11.80 -31.97
CA PRO A 305 -12.99 -11.56 -31.65
C PRO A 305 -13.91 -11.93 -32.83
N ASP A 306 -14.92 -12.75 -32.56
CA ASP A 306 -16.02 -13.05 -33.49
C ASP A 306 -16.89 -11.82 -33.78
N VAL A 307 -16.99 -10.92 -32.79
CA VAL A 307 -17.81 -9.71 -32.85
C VAL A 307 -17.00 -8.53 -32.35
N ILE A 308 -16.81 -7.51 -33.20
CA ILE A 308 -16.20 -6.24 -32.82
C ILE A 308 -17.27 -5.15 -32.87
N VAL A 309 -17.48 -4.47 -31.74
CA VAL A 309 -18.41 -3.35 -31.62
C VAL A 309 -17.63 -2.07 -31.42
N GLN A 310 -17.77 -1.15 -32.36
CA GLN A 310 -17.34 0.23 -32.18
C GLN A 310 -18.45 0.97 -31.42
N LEU A 311 -18.20 1.23 -30.14
CA LEU A 311 -19.16 1.88 -29.25
C LEU A 311 -18.81 3.35 -29.11
N THR A 312 -19.77 4.21 -29.38
CA THR A 312 -19.65 5.66 -29.16
C THR A 312 -20.80 6.13 -28.30
N GLU A 313 -20.58 7.17 -27.50
CA GLU A 313 -21.64 7.84 -26.76
C GLU A 313 -21.88 9.22 -27.41
N ARG A 314 -23.15 9.60 -27.62
CA ARG A 314 -23.55 10.94 -28.09
C ARG A 314 -24.86 11.35 -27.43
N HIS A 315 -24.87 12.49 -26.75
CA HIS A 315 -26.07 13.03 -26.08
C HIS A 315 -26.77 11.98 -25.18
N TRP A 316 -26.00 11.31 -24.33
CA TRP A 316 -26.50 10.33 -23.35
C TRP A 316 -27.08 9.06 -23.97
N LYS A 317 -26.70 8.77 -25.22
CA LYS A 317 -27.08 7.55 -25.94
C LYS A 317 -25.86 6.82 -26.44
N PHE A 318 -25.84 5.51 -26.23
CA PHE A 318 -24.86 4.63 -26.82
C PHE A 318 -25.24 4.31 -28.27
N ILE A 319 -24.23 4.32 -29.13
CA ILE A 319 -24.34 4.01 -30.55
C ILE A 319 -23.26 2.95 -30.86
N PRO A 320 -23.66 1.71 -31.19
CA PRO A 320 -25.04 1.21 -31.22
C PRO A 320 -25.67 1.15 -29.82
N ALA A 321 -27.00 1.18 -29.73
CA ALA A 321 -27.72 1.12 -28.46
C ALA A 321 -27.75 -0.30 -27.85
N GLU A 322 -27.60 -1.30 -28.71
CA GLU A 322 -27.67 -2.71 -28.38
C GLU A 322 -26.59 -3.50 -29.10
N ILE A 323 -26.21 -4.62 -28.51
CA ILE A 323 -25.36 -5.65 -29.11
C ILE A 323 -26.09 -6.98 -29.13
N ARG A 324 -25.99 -7.70 -30.26
CA ARG A 324 -26.51 -9.07 -30.37
C ARG A 324 -25.36 -10.06 -30.41
N VAL A 325 -25.41 -11.04 -29.51
CA VAL A 325 -24.36 -12.06 -29.36
C VAL A 325 -24.97 -13.45 -29.24
N ARG A 326 -24.21 -14.46 -29.65
CA ARG A 326 -24.50 -15.88 -29.39
C ARG A 326 -23.59 -16.37 -28.27
N GLU A 327 -24.10 -17.32 -27.51
CA GLU A 327 -23.30 -18.02 -26.51
C GLU A 327 -22.04 -18.63 -27.15
N GLY A 328 -20.91 -18.49 -26.48
CA GLY A 328 -19.59 -18.91 -26.94
C GLY A 328 -18.86 -17.91 -27.85
N GLN A 329 -19.46 -16.78 -28.24
CA GLN A 329 -18.77 -15.78 -29.07
C GLN A 329 -17.79 -14.93 -28.26
N VAL A 330 -16.65 -14.62 -28.87
CA VAL A 330 -15.69 -13.65 -28.35
C VAL A 330 -16.07 -12.27 -28.84
N VAL A 331 -16.41 -11.39 -27.90
CA VAL A 331 -16.93 -10.07 -28.17
C VAL A 331 -15.91 -9.04 -27.72
N ARG A 332 -15.45 -8.18 -28.63
CA ARG A 332 -14.64 -7.00 -28.33
C ARG A 332 -15.45 -5.74 -28.52
N ILE A 333 -15.45 -4.88 -27.52
CA ILE A 333 -16.09 -3.57 -27.55
C ILE A 333 -15.01 -2.52 -27.48
N ASP A 334 -14.84 -1.78 -28.57
CA ASP A 334 -13.94 -0.65 -28.69
C ASP A 334 -14.76 0.62 -28.41
N PHE A 335 -14.63 1.16 -27.20
CA PHE A 335 -15.31 2.37 -26.77
C PHE A 335 -14.49 3.60 -27.11
N GLN A 336 -15.05 4.45 -27.96
CA GLN A 336 -14.52 5.76 -28.28
C GLN A 336 -15.26 6.80 -27.43
N PRO A 337 -14.62 7.36 -26.38
CA PRO A 337 -15.23 8.43 -25.61
C PRO A 337 -15.42 9.66 -26.50
N THR A 338 -16.56 10.33 -26.36
CA THR A 338 -16.79 11.65 -26.93
C THR A 338 -16.82 12.68 -25.80
N ASP A 339 -16.36 13.89 -26.08
CA ASP A 339 -16.52 15.00 -25.14
C ASP A 339 -17.99 15.42 -25.15
N ASN A 340 -18.70 15.15 -24.05
CA ASN A 340 -20.09 15.57 -23.85
C ASN A 340 -20.19 17.05 -23.42
N GLY A 341 -19.09 17.79 -23.40
CA GLY A 341 -19.02 19.21 -23.04
C GLY A 341 -18.99 19.47 -21.54
N LEU A 342 -18.89 18.44 -20.68
CA LEU A 342 -18.91 18.56 -19.22
C LEU A 342 -17.57 18.28 -18.55
N GLY A 343 -16.54 17.86 -19.28
CA GLY A 343 -15.21 17.56 -18.71
C GLY A 343 -15.19 16.35 -17.77
N VAL A 344 -16.24 15.53 -17.76
CA VAL A 344 -16.37 14.32 -16.94
C VAL A 344 -16.43 13.11 -17.86
N GLY A 345 -15.60 12.09 -17.58
CA GLY A 345 -15.61 10.84 -18.32
C GLY A 345 -16.83 10.02 -17.96
N HIS A 346 -17.41 9.34 -18.94
CA HIS A 346 -18.50 8.39 -18.76
C HIS A 346 -18.04 7.01 -19.18
N GLY A 347 -18.42 6.04 -18.34
CA GLY A 347 -18.23 4.63 -18.62
C GLY A 347 -19.46 3.99 -19.26
N PHE A 348 -19.29 2.80 -19.82
CA PHE A 348 -20.40 1.96 -20.29
C PHE A 348 -20.40 0.63 -19.55
N ALA A 349 -21.57 0.05 -19.38
CA ALA A 349 -21.76 -1.34 -18.97
C ALA A 349 -22.70 -2.04 -19.94
N VAL A 350 -22.55 -3.36 -20.07
CA VAL A 350 -23.41 -4.20 -20.91
C VAL A 350 -24.44 -4.85 -20.01
N ASP A 351 -25.72 -4.58 -20.24
CA ASP A 351 -26.80 -5.23 -19.49
C ASP A 351 -26.72 -6.75 -19.62
N GLY A 352 -26.96 -7.46 -18.52
CA GLY A 352 -26.83 -8.91 -18.46
C GLY A 352 -25.40 -9.47 -18.47
N TYR A 353 -24.34 -8.66 -18.56
CA TYR A 353 -22.95 -9.09 -18.39
C TYR A 353 -22.24 -8.27 -17.31
N ASP A 354 -21.39 -8.91 -16.50
CA ASP A 354 -20.52 -8.24 -15.52
C ASP A 354 -19.32 -7.56 -16.20
N LYS A 355 -19.59 -6.75 -17.24
CA LYS A 355 -18.61 -6.03 -18.05
C LYS A 355 -18.96 -4.56 -18.05
N ALA A 356 -18.15 -3.78 -17.34
CA ALA A 356 -18.24 -2.33 -17.30
C ALA A 356 -16.85 -1.71 -17.53
N VAL A 357 -16.81 -0.64 -18.30
CA VAL A 357 -15.65 0.24 -18.43
C VAL A 357 -16.01 1.54 -17.73
N PHE A 358 -15.26 1.91 -16.71
CA PHE A 358 -15.39 3.22 -16.06
C PHE A 358 -14.36 4.19 -16.63
N MET A 359 -14.76 5.44 -16.84
CA MET A 359 -13.85 6.50 -17.28
C MET A 359 -13.86 7.67 -16.29
N ASN A 360 -12.66 8.11 -15.91
CA ASN A 360 -12.47 9.38 -15.19
C ASN A 360 -12.29 10.54 -16.20
N GLY A 361 -12.65 11.77 -15.82
CA GLY A 361 -12.59 12.99 -16.65
C GLY A 361 -11.23 13.32 -17.27
N VAL A 362 -10.14 12.78 -16.74
CA VAL A 362 -8.77 12.95 -17.29
C VAL A 362 -8.50 11.98 -18.48
N LEU A 363 -9.35 10.98 -18.70
CA LEU A 363 -9.17 9.93 -19.72
C LEU A 363 -10.09 10.08 -20.95
N VAL A 364 -10.83 11.20 -21.06
CA VAL A 364 -11.91 11.47 -22.07
C VAL A 364 -11.45 11.39 -23.53
N GLN A 365 -10.17 11.19 -23.82
CA GLN A 365 -9.61 11.17 -25.18
C GLN A 365 -8.89 9.87 -25.56
N ARG A 366 -8.87 8.85 -24.70
CA ARG A 366 -8.24 7.56 -25.03
C ARG A 366 -9.30 6.49 -25.30
N PRO A 367 -9.29 5.85 -26.48
CA PRO A 367 -10.14 4.69 -26.73
C PRO A 367 -9.85 3.59 -25.70
N LYS A 368 -10.89 2.89 -25.26
CA LYS A 368 -10.78 1.76 -24.33
C LYS A 368 -11.47 0.55 -24.93
N SER A 369 -10.82 -0.60 -24.86
CA SER A 369 -11.37 -1.85 -25.38
C SER A 369 -11.62 -2.83 -24.24
N VAL A 370 -12.75 -3.52 -24.27
CA VAL A 370 -13.04 -4.68 -23.41
C VAL A 370 -13.38 -5.85 -24.29
N THR A 371 -12.76 -7.00 -24.02
CA THR A 371 -13.07 -8.26 -24.69
C THR A 371 -13.60 -9.25 -23.67
N PHE A 372 -14.67 -9.98 -24.01
CA PHE A 372 -15.26 -10.99 -23.16
C PHE A 372 -15.85 -12.15 -23.97
N LEU A 373 -16.00 -13.31 -23.32
CA LEU A 373 -16.75 -14.44 -23.86
C LEU A 373 -18.24 -14.24 -23.55
N ALA A 374 -19.10 -14.32 -24.55
CA ALA A 374 -20.54 -14.32 -24.36
C ALA A 374 -20.97 -15.66 -23.76
N ASP A 375 -21.26 -15.70 -22.45
CA ASP A 375 -21.76 -16.88 -21.73
C ASP A 375 -23.28 -17.11 -21.92
N LYS A 376 -23.96 -16.20 -22.62
CA LYS A 376 -25.40 -16.24 -22.90
C LYS A 376 -25.69 -15.67 -24.29
N ALA A 377 -26.73 -16.17 -24.95
CA ALA A 377 -27.18 -15.64 -26.24
C ALA A 377 -28.30 -14.61 -26.04
N GLY A 378 -28.28 -13.51 -26.80
CA GLY A 378 -29.32 -12.49 -26.65
C GLY A 378 -29.00 -11.17 -27.35
N THR A 379 -29.87 -10.19 -27.09
CA THR A 379 -29.65 -8.79 -27.43
C THR A 379 -29.56 -8.02 -26.13
N PHE A 380 -28.47 -7.28 -25.95
CA PHE A 380 -28.11 -6.62 -24.69
C PHE A 380 -27.96 -5.13 -24.93
N THR A 381 -28.44 -4.32 -23.99
CA THR A 381 -28.35 -2.87 -24.06
C THR A 381 -27.09 -2.35 -23.38
N PHE A 382 -26.65 -1.15 -23.77
CA PHE A 382 -25.60 -0.44 -23.05
C PHE A 382 -26.21 0.57 -22.07
N TYR A 383 -25.65 0.66 -20.87
CA TYR A 383 -26.04 1.69 -19.89
C TYR A 383 -24.83 2.39 -19.29
N CYS A 384 -25.07 3.58 -18.74
CA CYS A 384 -24.01 4.38 -18.14
C CYS A 384 -23.55 3.73 -16.84
N ALA A 385 -22.26 3.41 -16.76
CA ALA A 385 -21.67 2.84 -15.55
C ALA A 385 -21.37 3.93 -14.48
N THR A 386 -21.39 5.21 -14.85
CA THR A 386 -21.04 6.32 -13.94
C THR A 386 -22.27 6.77 -13.11
N GLN A 387 -22.14 6.81 -11.78
CA GLN A 387 -23.14 7.46 -10.91
C GLN A 387 -22.97 9.00 -10.97
N CYS A 388 -23.76 9.66 -11.81
CA CYS A 388 -23.75 11.11 -12.00
C CYS A 388 -24.67 11.85 -11.00
N SER A 389 -24.20 12.07 -9.77
CA SER A 389 -24.79 12.96 -8.73
C SER A 389 -26.23 12.65 -8.26
N THR A 390 -26.57 13.11 -7.05
CA THR A 390 -27.90 12.94 -6.42
C THR A 390 -28.98 13.91 -6.92
N GLY A 391 -28.72 14.68 -7.98
CA GLY A 391 -29.70 15.57 -8.63
C GLY A 391 -30.29 14.96 -9.92
N PRO A 392 -31.47 15.43 -10.39
CA PRO A 392 -32.09 14.95 -11.61
C PRO A 392 -31.32 15.51 -12.83
N LEU A 393 -30.21 14.88 -13.19
CA LEU A 393 -29.44 15.16 -14.40
C LEU A 393 -29.78 14.20 -15.55
N HIS A 394 -30.83 13.39 -15.40
CA HIS A 394 -31.39 12.55 -16.45
C HIS A 394 -32.85 12.99 -16.72
N PRO A 395 -33.21 13.43 -17.94
CA PRO A 395 -34.57 13.32 -18.42
C PRO A 395 -34.93 11.85 -18.75
#